data_AF-A0A7C3FZ67-F1
#
_entry.id   AF-A0A7C3FZ67-F1
#
_cell.length_a   1.000
_cell.length_b   1.000
_cell.length_c   1.000
_cell.angle_alpha   90.00
_cell.angle_beta   90.00
_cell.angle_gamma   90.00
#
_symmetry.space_group_name_H-M   'P 1'
#
loop_
_entity.id
_entity.type
_entity.pdbx_description
1 polymer ?
#
loop_
_entity_poly.entity_id
_entity_poly.type
_entity_poly.pdbx_seq_one_letter_code
_entity_poly.pdbx_strand_id
1 'polypeptide(L)'
;MHKFTESHSEFEGFSEYYQETIYPRLEAADQRRKASLIRVVVASIGVIILTMIAAYFWNKAVKNTVMDTLILAVPLGGFAVFWVSRFLLKKIKSDTKEDLAGGICRFLGWHFSEKPHITPDLDIWTRLRLLPAKYQRVSFEDEMAGEAHGAKFLAREAHMQKKVSTGKSTHWVTVFRGSLMVISFKRKFDGQTVVLRKAKILNPKAILNMKKVGLVAHLQACPHKSSDKNACHHS
;
A
#
# COMPACT_ATOMS: atom_id res chain seq x y z
N MET A 1 22.37 5.98 -15.82
CA MET A 1 22.13 4.67 -15.19
C MET A 1 21.81 4.91 -13.72
N HIS A 2 20.62 4.50 -13.27
CA HIS A 2 20.28 4.56 -11.85
C HIS A 2 20.98 3.39 -11.16
N LYS A 3 21.92 3.68 -10.25
CA LYS A 3 22.56 2.66 -9.41
C LYS A 3 21.85 2.64 -8.07
N PHE A 4 21.36 1.48 -7.65
CA PHE A 4 20.77 1.33 -6.32
C PHE A 4 21.87 1.07 -5.30
N THR A 5 21.63 1.45 -4.04
CA THR A 5 22.54 1.11 -2.95
C THR A 5 22.36 -0.36 -2.60
N GLU A 6 23.20 -1.23 -3.14
CA GLU A 6 23.20 -2.68 -2.93
C GLU A 6 23.90 -3.03 -1.60
N SER A 7 23.44 -2.45 -0.49
CA SER A 7 24.07 -2.65 0.82
C SER A 7 23.81 -4.03 1.43
N HIS A 8 22.92 -4.82 0.83
CA HIS A 8 22.54 -6.15 1.29
C HIS A 8 22.94 -7.17 0.22
N SER A 9 23.58 -8.27 0.65
CA SER A 9 24.06 -9.32 -0.26
C SER A 9 22.95 -9.95 -1.12
N GLU A 10 21.71 -9.90 -0.65
CA GLU A 10 20.53 -10.39 -1.40
C GLU A 10 20.12 -9.48 -2.57
N PHE A 11 20.64 -8.25 -2.63
CA PHE A 11 20.37 -7.27 -3.67
C PHE A 11 21.58 -7.05 -4.59
N GLU A 12 22.65 -7.84 -4.45
CA GLU A 12 23.77 -7.82 -5.38
C GLU A 12 23.27 -8.17 -6.79
N GLY A 13 23.57 -7.31 -7.76
CA GLY A 13 23.12 -7.48 -9.16
C GLY A 13 21.67 -7.04 -9.41
N PHE A 14 20.98 -6.49 -8.40
CA PHE A 14 19.64 -5.93 -8.60
C PHE A 14 19.65 -4.75 -9.57
N SER A 15 20.70 -3.91 -9.57
CA SER A 15 20.77 -2.77 -10.49
C SER A 15 20.79 -3.21 -11.95
N GLU A 16 21.46 -4.33 -12.27
CA GLU A 16 21.51 -4.90 -13.62
C GLU A 16 20.16 -5.51 -13.99
N TYR A 17 19.60 -6.39 -13.14
CA TYR A 17 18.28 -6.97 -13.37
C TYR A 17 17.17 -5.90 -13.51
N TYR A 18 17.25 -4.83 -12.73
CA TYR A 18 16.32 -3.71 -12.83
C TYR A 18 16.39 -3.06 -14.22
N GLN A 19 17.58 -2.80 -14.75
CA GLN A 19 17.75 -2.18 -16.06
C GLN A 19 17.32 -3.10 -17.20
N GLU A 20 17.60 -4.40 -17.11
CA GLU A 20 17.28 -5.35 -18.18
C GLU A 20 15.81 -5.78 -18.19
N THR A 21 15.22 -6.02 -17.02
CA THR A 21 13.91 -6.67 -16.91
C THR A 21 12.79 -5.72 -16.47
N ILE A 22 13.07 -4.85 -15.50
CA ILE A 22 12.04 -3.99 -14.88
C ILE A 22 11.88 -2.67 -15.68
N TYR A 23 12.99 -2.03 -16.04
CA TYR A 23 13.00 -0.71 -16.67
C TYR A 23 12.28 -0.67 -18.03
N PRO A 24 12.49 -1.63 -18.96
CA PRO A 24 11.79 -1.59 -20.25
C PRO A 24 10.27 -1.75 -20.09
N ARG A 25 9.83 -2.53 -19.10
CA ARG A 25 8.39 -2.67 -18.76
C ARG A 25 7.83 -1.38 -18.17
N LEU A 26 8.58 -0.72 -17.29
CA LEU A 26 8.21 0.58 -16.75
C LEU A 26 8.13 1.65 -17.84
N GLU A 27 9.10 1.69 -18.77
CA GLU A 27 9.08 2.62 -19.90
C GLU A 27 7.89 2.35 -20.82
N ALA A 28 7.62 1.09 -21.14
CA ALA A 28 6.43 0.70 -21.90
C ALA A 28 5.13 1.09 -21.15
N ALA A 29 5.08 0.95 -19.83
CA ALA A 29 3.96 1.39 -19.00
C ALA A 29 3.82 2.92 -18.98
N ASP A 30 4.92 3.67 -18.96
CA ASP A 30 4.93 5.14 -19.04
C ASP A 30 4.47 5.64 -20.42
N GLN A 31 4.82 4.94 -21.49
CA GLN A 31 4.26 5.23 -22.82
C GLN A 31 2.76 4.94 -22.88
N ARG A 32 2.30 3.82 -22.30
CA ARG A 32 0.86 3.51 -22.17
C ARG A 32 0.14 4.56 -21.33
N ARG A 33 0.78 5.09 -20.27
CA ARG A 33 0.25 6.20 -19.46
C ARG A 33 0.07 7.45 -20.31
N LYS A 34 1.08 7.88 -21.05
CA LYS A 34 0.99 9.06 -21.93
C LYS A 34 -0.09 8.90 -23.00
N ALA A 35 -0.12 7.76 -23.69
CA ALA A 35 -1.15 7.47 -24.69
C ALA A 35 -2.56 7.42 -24.08
N SER A 36 -2.70 6.87 -22.87
CA SER A 36 -3.99 6.80 -22.19
C SER A 36 -4.41 8.14 -21.59
N LEU A 37 -3.48 8.98 -21.14
CA LEU A 37 -3.76 10.37 -20.76
C LEU A 37 -4.27 11.17 -21.95
N ILE A 38 -3.67 10.99 -23.14
CA ILE A 38 -4.19 11.59 -24.37
C ILE A 38 -5.61 11.07 -24.65
N ARG A 39 -5.89 9.76 -24.50
CA ARG A 39 -7.25 9.22 -24.65
C ARG A 39 -8.23 9.80 -23.63
N VAL A 40 -7.82 10.00 -22.38
CA VAL A 40 -8.66 10.64 -21.34
C VAL A 40 -8.95 12.09 -21.72
N VAL A 41 -7.93 12.83 -22.17
CA VAL A 41 -8.07 14.22 -22.61
C VAL A 41 -9.00 14.30 -23.83
N VAL A 42 -8.79 13.48 -24.85
CA VAL A 42 -9.65 13.42 -26.04
C VAL A 42 -11.08 13.01 -25.69
N ALA A 43 -11.27 11.99 -24.84
CA ALA A 43 -12.59 11.58 -24.37
C ALA A 43 -13.27 12.71 -23.56
N SER A 44 -12.53 13.43 -22.72
CA SER A 44 -13.06 14.56 -21.97
C SER A 44 -13.48 15.72 -22.88
N ILE A 45 -12.70 16.01 -23.93
CA ILE A 45 -13.06 17.00 -24.96
C ILE A 45 -14.34 16.57 -25.69
N GLY A 46 -14.45 15.30 -26.07
CA GLY A 46 -15.65 14.75 -26.69
C GLY A 46 -16.89 14.88 -25.80
N VAL A 47 -16.77 14.61 -24.51
CA VAL A 47 -17.86 14.80 -23.53
C VAL A 47 -18.25 16.26 -23.42
N ILE A 48 -17.28 17.19 -23.36
CA ILE A 48 -17.56 18.64 -23.32
C ILE A 48 -18.35 19.06 -24.57
N ILE A 49 -17.89 18.68 -25.76
CA ILE A 49 -18.57 19.01 -27.03
C ILE A 49 -19.99 18.44 -27.03
N LEU A 50 -20.17 17.19 -26.61
CA LEU A 50 -21.48 16.54 -26.57
C LEU A 50 -22.43 17.23 -25.58
N THR A 51 -21.93 17.66 -24.42
CA THR A 51 -22.72 18.42 -23.44
C THR A 51 -23.07 19.82 -23.95
N MET A 52 -22.18 20.48 -24.68
CA MET A 52 -22.46 21.77 -25.33
C MET A 52 -23.52 21.65 -26.43
N ILE A 53 -23.46 20.59 -27.24
CA ILE A 53 -24.47 20.29 -28.27
C ILE A 53 -25.83 20.00 -27.62
N ALA A 54 -25.86 19.15 -26.59
CA ALA A 54 -27.09 18.85 -25.86
C ALA A 54 -27.71 20.10 -25.22
N ALA A 55 -26.89 20.98 -24.63
CA ALA A 55 -27.34 22.25 -24.07
C ALA A 55 -27.92 23.19 -25.14
N TYR A 56 -27.31 23.22 -26.33
CA TYR A 56 -27.82 24.00 -27.46
C TYR A 56 -29.20 23.52 -27.94
N PHE A 57 -29.38 22.21 -28.13
CA PHE A 57 -30.67 21.63 -28.52
C PHE A 57 -31.74 21.81 -27.45
N TRP A 58 -31.37 21.67 -26.17
CA TRP A 58 -32.28 21.90 -25.04
C TRP A 58 -32.76 23.34 -24.96
N ASN A 59 -31.87 24.32 -25.19
CA ASN A 59 -32.23 25.73 -25.22
C ASN A 59 -33.29 26.03 -26.30
N LYS A 60 -33.13 25.47 -27.50
CA LYS A 60 -34.13 25.60 -28.57
C LYS A 60 -35.47 24.92 -28.27
N ALA A 61 -35.47 23.77 -27.59
CA ALA A 61 -36.68 23.03 -27.29
C ALA A 61 -37.55 23.70 -26.22
N VAL A 62 -36.93 24.32 -25.21
CA VAL A 62 -37.65 24.87 -24.04
C VAL A 62 -37.87 26.39 -24.14
N LYS A 63 -37.33 27.08 -25.16
CA LYS A 63 -37.37 28.54 -25.33
C LYS A 63 -36.92 29.32 -24.08
N ASN A 64 -35.97 28.75 -23.34
CA ASN A 64 -35.43 29.37 -22.13
C ASN A 64 -34.27 30.33 -22.43
N THR A 65 -34.04 31.27 -21.51
CA THR A 65 -32.90 32.19 -21.54
C THR A 65 -31.58 31.40 -21.49
N VAL A 66 -30.59 31.85 -22.27
CA VAL A 66 -29.26 31.19 -22.40
C VAL A 66 -28.59 30.95 -21.03
N MET A 67 -28.81 31.84 -20.07
CA MET A 67 -28.23 31.76 -18.72
C MET A 67 -28.73 30.53 -17.93
N ASP A 68 -30.01 30.18 -18.00
CA ASP A 68 -30.57 29.04 -17.25
C ASP A 68 -30.04 27.70 -17.77
N THR A 69 -29.81 27.59 -19.08
CA THR A 69 -29.20 26.40 -19.68
C THR A 69 -27.71 26.26 -19.34
N LEU A 70 -26.98 27.37 -19.20
CA LEU A 70 -25.57 27.35 -18.86
C LEU A 70 -25.34 26.88 -17.41
N ILE A 71 -26.20 27.35 -16.49
CA ILE A 71 -26.14 27.01 -15.05
C ILE A 71 -26.29 25.51 -14.81
N LEU A 72 -27.10 24.79 -15.62
CA LEU A 72 -27.28 23.35 -15.50
C LEU A 72 -26.23 22.54 -16.29
N ALA A 73 -25.84 23.00 -17.48
CA ALA A 73 -24.94 22.26 -18.36
C ALA A 73 -23.49 22.20 -17.85
N VAL A 74 -22.98 23.28 -17.26
CA VAL A 74 -21.61 23.37 -16.74
C VAL A 74 -21.33 22.35 -15.61
N PRO A 75 -22.14 22.26 -14.54
CA PRO A 75 -21.89 21.27 -13.48
C PRO A 75 -22.09 19.82 -13.96
N LEU A 76 -23.02 19.55 -14.88
CA LEU A 76 -23.21 18.22 -15.46
C LEU A 76 -22.02 17.80 -16.34
N GLY A 77 -21.52 18.71 -17.19
CA GLY A 77 -20.33 18.46 -18.00
C GLY A 77 -19.08 18.27 -17.15
N GLY A 78 -18.89 19.11 -16.12
CA GLY A 78 -17.81 18.96 -15.15
C GLY A 78 -17.85 17.62 -14.41
N PHE A 79 -19.05 17.18 -14.00
CA PHE A 79 -19.24 15.88 -13.34
C PHE A 79 -18.92 14.71 -14.28
N ALA A 80 -19.35 14.77 -15.55
CA ALA A 80 -19.08 13.73 -16.53
C ALA A 80 -17.57 13.59 -16.83
N VAL A 81 -16.86 14.70 -17.02
CA VAL A 81 -15.40 14.72 -17.20
C VAL A 81 -14.68 14.17 -15.96
N PHE A 82 -15.12 14.56 -14.77
CA PHE A 82 -14.58 14.04 -13.51
C PHE A 82 -14.77 12.51 -13.38
N TRP A 83 -15.92 11.99 -13.82
CA TRP A 83 -16.20 10.55 -13.77
C TRP A 83 -15.34 9.74 -14.75
N VAL A 84 -15.24 10.20 -15.99
CA VAL A 84 -14.45 9.55 -17.05
C VAL A 84 -12.97 9.51 -16.69
N SER A 85 -12.40 10.64 -16.27
CA SER A 85 -11.00 10.73 -15.85
C SER A 85 -10.68 9.79 -14.70
N ARG A 86 -11.55 9.70 -13.68
CA ARG A 86 -11.33 8.81 -12.53
C ARG A 86 -11.34 7.33 -12.91
N PHE A 87 -12.22 6.91 -13.82
CA PHE A 87 -12.33 5.51 -14.24
C PHE A 87 -11.08 5.05 -15.01
N LEU A 88 -10.63 5.87 -15.96
CA LEU A 88 -9.44 5.59 -16.78
C LEU A 88 -8.14 5.62 -15.96
N LEU A 89 -8.00 6.57 -15.02
CA LEU A 89 -6.81 6.66 -14.17
C LEU A 89 -6.68 5.53 -13.15
N LYS A 90 -7.79 4.92 -12.71
CA LYS A 90 -7.75 3.80 -11.76
C LYS A 90 -7.08 2.56 -12.35
N LYS A 91 -7.39 2.21 -13.61
CA LYS A 91 -6.84 1.02 -14.28
C LYS A 91 -5.32 1.09 -14.46
N ILE A 92 -4.79 2.29 -14.63
CA ILE A 92 -3.36 2.53 -14.85
C ILE A 92 -2.53 2.37 -13.57
N LYS A 93 -3.11 2.73 -12.41
CA LYS A 93 -2.38 2.68 -11.14
C LYS A 93 -2.15 1.26 -10.64
N SER A 94 -3.06 0.31 -10.92
CA SER A 94 -2.89 -1.09 -10.53
C SER A 94 -1.77 -1.76 -11.32
N ASP A 95 -1.79 -1.64 -12.66
CA ASP A 95 -0.89 -2.40 -13.54
C ASP A 95 0.60 -2.12 -13.24
N THR A 96 0.96 -0.84 -13.02
CA THR A 96 2.36 -0.50 -12.72
C THR A 96 2.82 -0.95 -11.34
N LYS A 97 1.89 -1.00 -10.38
CA LYS A 97 2.20 -1.46 -9.02
C LYS A 97 2.53 -2.95 -9.05
N GLU A 98 1.72 -3.73 -9.77
CA GLU A 98 1.93 -5.16 -9.97
C GLU A 98 3.24 -5.46 -10.69
N ASP A 99 3.55 -4.72 -11.76
CA ASP A 99 4.79 -4.91 -12.52
C ASP A 99 6.04 -4.64 -11.68
N LEU A 100 6.05 -3.56 -10.90
CA LEU A 100 7.18 -3.17 -10.07
C LEU A 100 7.34 -4.09 -8.86
N ALA A 101 6.29 -4.24 -8.05
CA ALA A 101 6.34 -5.05 -6.84
C ALA A 101 6.55 -6.54 -7.18
N GLY A 102 5.89 -7.02 -8.22
CA GLY A 102 6.11 -8.36 -8.75
C GLY A 102 7.52 -8.54 -9.35
N GLY A 103 8.08 -7.52 -10.00
CA GLY A 103 9.45 -7.54 -10.51
C GLY A 103 10.50 -7.74 -9.41
N ILE A 104 10.37 -6.98 -8.32
CA ILE A 104 11.23 -7.09 -7.14
C ILE A 104 11.04 -8.45 -6.47
N CYS A 105 9.80 -8.90 -6.27
CA CYS A 105 9.53 -10.19 -5.65
C CYS A 105 10.12 -11.34 -6.48
N ARG A 106 9.96 -11.32 -7.80
CA ARG A 106 10.55 -12.35 -8.69
C ARG A 106 12.06 -12.41 -8.61
N PHE A 107 12.73 -11.26 -8.51
CA PHE A 107 14.20 -11.21 -8.32
C PHE A 107 14.62 -11.94 -7.04
N LEU A 108 13.88 -11.71 -5.95
CA LEU A 108 14.15 -12.32 -4.65
C LEU A 108 13.61 -13.77 -4.52
N GLY A 109 13.01 -14.33 -5.58
CA GLY A 109 12.37 -15.66 -5.53
C GLY A 109 11.07 -15.70 -4.74
N TRP A 110 10.42 -14.56 -4.54
CA TRP A 110 9.15 -14.39 -3.82
C TRP A 110 7.96 -14.29 -4.78
N HIS A 111 6.78 -14.58 -4.25
CA HIS A 111 5.50 -14.44 -4.92
C HIS A 111 4.83 -13.13 -4.52
N PHE A 112 4.34 -12.37 -5.50
CA PHE A 112 3.53 -11.17 -5.29
C PHE A 112 2.12 -11.36 -5.86
N SER A 113 1.10 -10.92 -5.13
CA SER A 113 -0.28 -10.80 -5.62
C SER A 113 -0.87 -9.47 -5.18
N GLU A 114 -1.40 -8.68 -6.13
CA GLU A 114 -2.04 -7.39 -5.81
C GLU A 114 -3.25 -7.59 -4.89
N LYS A 115 -4.02 -8.66 -5.10
CA LYS A 115 -5.15 -9.06 -4.25
C LYS A 115 -4.96 -10.49 -3.78
N PRO A 116 -4.92 -10.75 -2.47
CA PRO A 116 -4.80 -12.11 -1.99
C PRO A 116 -6.04 -12.90 -2.35
N HIS A 117 -5.84 -14.14 -2.79
CA HIS A 117 -6.93 -15.05 -3.16
C HIS A 117 -7.62 -15.63 -1.91
N ILE A 118 -6.87 -15.73 -0.80
CA ILE A 118 -7.32 -16.34 0.45
C ILE A 118 -7.38 -15.29 1.54
N THR A 119 -8.57 -15.13 2.12
CA THR A 119 -8.78 -14.30 3.31
C THR A 119 -8.12 -14.98 4.50
N PRO A 120 -7.21 -14.31 5.24
CA PRO A 120 -6.55 -14.91 6.38
C PRO A 120 -7.54 -15.03 7.54
N ASP A 121 -7.33 -16.03 8.40
CA ASP A 121 -8.05 -16.08 9.66
C ASP A 121 -7.62 -14.88 10.54
N LEU A 122 -8.52 -13.92 10.68
CA LEU A 122 -8.31 -12.72 11.49
C LEU A 122 -8.59 -12.96 12.98
N ASP A 123 -9.24 -14.07 13.34
CA ASP A 123 -9.64 -14.34 14.73
C ASP A 123 -8.43 -14.48 15.63
N ILE A 124 -7.35 -15.11 15.15
CA ILE A 124 -6.12 -15.21 15.92
C ILE A 124 -5.53 -13.82 16.20
N TRP A 125 -5.52 -12.92 15.21
CA TRP A 125 -4.99 -11.56 15.36
C TRP A 125 -5.81 -10.72 16.32
N THR A 126 -7.13 -10.84 16.25
CA THR A 126 -8.05 -10.16 17.16
C THR A 126 -7.94 -10.71 18.58
N ARG A 127 -7.83 -12.04 18.75
CA ARG A 127 -7.62 -12.70 20.04
C ARG A 127 -6.30 -12.29 20.69
N LEU A 128 -5.25 -12.14 19.88
CA LEU A 128 -3.94 -11.61 20.30
C LEU A 128 -3.93 -10.08 20.47
N ARG A 129 -5.07 -9.41 20.25
CA ARG A 129 -5.22 -7.95 20.35
C ARG A 129 -4.25 -7.18 19.45
N LEU A 130 -3.79 -7.80 18.37
CA LEU A 130 -2.99 -7.17 17.32
C LEU A 130 -3.87 -6.35 16.37
N LEU A 131 -5.13 -6.76 16.21
CA LEU A 131 -6.12 -6.08 15.38
C LEU A 131 -7.37 -5.68 16.19
N PRO A 132 -8.08 -4.61 15.76
CA PRO A 132 -9.33 -4.21 16.40
C PRO A 132 -10.40 -5.29 16.26
N ALA A 133 -11.08 -5.60 17.37
CA ALA A 133 -12.14 -6.62 17.38
C ALA A 133 -13.44 -6.19 16.68
N LYS A 134 -13.67 -4.89 16.49
CA LYS A 134 -14.93 -4.37 15.92
C LYS A 134 -14.66 -3.74 14.55
N TYR A 135 -15.00 -4.46 13.50
CA TYR A 135 -15.00 -3.99 12.11
C TYR A 135 -16.18 -4.65 11.36
N GLN A 136 -16.60 -4.07 10.24
CA GLN A 136 -17.59 -4.70 9.35
C GLN A 136 -17.07 -4.93 7.94
N ARG A 137 -15.95 -4.29 7.59
CA ARG A 137 -15.34 -4.41 6.28
C ARG A 137 -13.84 -4.57 6.45
N VAL A 138 -13.27 -5.51 5.71
CA VAL A 138 -11.83 -5.66 5.54
C VAL A 138 -11.53 -5.84 4.06
N SER A 139 -10.46 -5.20 3.60
CA SER A 139 -9.86 -5.46 2.29
C SER A 139 -8.36 -5.66 2.47
N PHE A 140 -7.79 -6.48 1.60
CA PHE A 140 -6.36 -6.77 1.58
C PHE A 140 -5.77 -6.47 0.22
N GLU A 141 -4.56 -5.95 0.22
CA GLU A 141 -3.80 -5.60 -0.97
C GLU A 141 -2.32 -5.99 -0.76
N ASP A 142 -1.56 -6.11 -1.84
CA ASP A 142 -0.10 -6.30 -1.84
C ASP A 142 0.37 -7.51 -1.02
N GLU A 143 -0.13 -8.70 -1.33
CA GLU A 143 0.36 -9.92 -0.72
C GLU A 143 1.74 -10.29 -1.30
N MET A 144 2.71 -10.48 -0.41
CA MET A 144 4.06 -10.96 -0.69
C MET A 144 4.30 -12.23 0.12
N ALA A 145 4.74 -13.30 -0.50
CA ALA A 145 5.05 -14.55 0.18
C ALA A 145 6.35 -15.15 -0.35
N GLY A 146 7.13 -15.77 0.53
CA GLY A 146 8.41 -16.35 0.14
C GLY A 146 9.12 -16.98 1.32
N GLU A 147 10.41 -17.25 1.11
CA GLU A 147 11.33 -17.70 2.15
C GLU A 147 12.49 -16.70 2.20
N ALA A 148 12.83 -16.25 3.42
CA ALA A 148 13.95 -15.38 3.67
C ALA A 148 14.72 -15.93 4.87
N HIS A 149 16.04 -16.09 4.73
CA HIS A 149 16.92 -16.66 5.77
C HIS A 149 16.41 -17.97 6.41
N GLY A 150 15.80 -18.86 5.61
CA GLY A 150 15.29 -20.16 6.08
C GLY A 150 13.95 -20.11 6.82
N ALA A 151 13.29 -18.95 6.86
CA ALA A 151 11.97 -18.74 7.44
C ALA A 151 10.96 -18.37 6.34
N LYS A 152 9.85 -19.10 6.28
CA LYS A 152 8.76 -18.77 5.37
C LYS A 152 8.02 -17.55 5.90
N PHE A 153 7.75 -16.57 5.06
CA PHE A 153 6.98 -15.41 5.44
C PHE A 153 5.82 -15.18 4.49
N LEU A 154 4.82 -14.49 5.01
CA LEU A 154 3.71 -13.95 4.24
C LEU A 154 3.38 -12.56 4.79
N ALA A 155 3.42 -11.55 3.95
CA ALA A 155 3.10 -10.17 4.25
C ALA A 155 1.95 -9.68 3.36
N ARG A 156 1.06 -8.83 3.87
CA ARG A 156 -0.03 -8.21 3.11
C ARG A 156 -0.45 -6.89 3.75
N GLU A 157 -0.93 -5.91 3.00
CA GLU A 157 -1.60 -4.72 3.56
C GLU A 157 -3.06 -5.06 3.87
N ALA A 158 -3.55 -4.64 5.04
CA ALA A 158 -4.94 -4.77 5.45
C ALA A 158 -5.55 -3.40 5.74
N HIS A 159 -6.75 -3.17 5.23
CA HIS A 159 -7.57 -1.99 5.49
C HIS A 159 -8.91 -2.41 6.09
N MET A 160 -9.10 -2.11 7.36
CA MET A 160 -10.31 -2.45 8.11
C MET A 160 -11.12 -1.19 8.40
N GLN A 161 -12.43 -1.29 8.19
CA GLN A 161 -13.37 -0.20 8.37
C GLN A 161 -14.57 -0.61 9.21
N LYS A 162 -15.08 0.36 9.97
CA LYS A 162 -16.30 0.26 10.76
C LYS A 162 -17.32 1.28 10.28
N LYS A 163 -18.60 0.89 10.27
CA LYS A 163 -19.73 1.77 10.02
C LYS A 163 -20.07 2.54 11.31
N VAL A 164 -20.09 3.86 11.23
CA VAL A 164 -20.45 4.75 12.35
C VAL A 164 -21.68 5.56 11.95
N SER A 165 -22.71 5.53 12.79
CA SER A 165 -23.94 6.30 12.62
C SER A 165 -24.03 7.37 13.70
N THR A 166 -24.36 8.60 13.29
CA THR A 166 -24.61 9.74 14.18
C THR A 166 -26.10 10.10 14.23
N GLY A 167 -26.98 9.16 13.86
CA GLY A 167 -28.43 9.39 13.74
C GLY A 167 -28.84 10.11 12.45
N LYS A 168 -28.06 11.12 12.01
CA LYS A 168 -28.34 11.89 10.78
C LYS A 168 -27.60 11.38 9.54
N SER A 169 -26.47 10.71 9.72
CA SER A 169 -25.64 10.21 8.62
C SER A 169 -24.91 8.95 9.04
N THR A 170 -24.64 8.09 8.07
CA THR A 170 -23.83 6.90 8.26
C THR A 170 -22.62 6.92 7.32
N HIS A 171 -21.42 6.76 7.88
CA HIS A 171 -20.18 6.76 7.10
C HIS A 171 -19.22 5.66 7.57
N TRP A 172 -18.26 5.34 6.70
CA TRP A 172 -17.22 4.36 6.97
C TRP A 172 -16.00 5.06 7.58
N VAL A 173 -15.53 4.55 8.72
CA VAL A 173 -14.34 5.03 9.41
C VAL A 173 -13.29 3.93 9.41
N THR A 174 -12.05 4.28 9.05
CA THR A 174 -10.91 3.36 9.13
C THR A 174 -10.60 3.06 10.59
N VAL A 175 -10.61 1.79 10.97
CA VAL A 175 -10.24 1.33 12.32
C VAL A 175 -8.85 0.71 12.36
N PHE A 176 -8.35 0.23 11.22
CA PHE A 176 -6.98 -0.24 11.06
C PHE A 176 -6.56 -0.08 9.60
N ARG A 177 -5.33 0.36 9.36
CA ARG A 177 -4.68 0.32 8.05
C ARG A 177 -3.19 0.09 8.26
N GLY A 178 -2.67 -0.99 7.71
CA GLY A 178 -1.25 -1.30 7.80
C GLY A 178 -0.92 -2.71 7.35
N SER A 179 0.36 -3.06 7.46
CA SER A 179 0.88 -4.36 7.05
C SER A 179 0.65 -5.44 8.12
N LEU A 180 0.21 -6.61 7.67
CA LEU A 180 0.18 -7.85 8.43
C LEU A 180 1.30 -8.74 7.92
N MET A 181 2.07 -9.33 8.82
CA MET A 181 3.18 -10.22 8.47
C MET A 181 3.20 -11.45 9.37
N VAL A 182 3.22 -12.63 8.75
CA VAL A 182 3.41 -13.92 9.41
C VAL A 182 4.79 -14.42 9.01
N ILE A 183 5.60 -14.80 10.00
CA ILE A 183 6.89 -15.46 9.77
C ILE A 183 6.86 -16.80 10.51
N SER A 184 7.14 -17.87 9.77
CA SER A 184 7.17 -19.24 10.29
C SER A 184 8.60 -19.64 10.59
N PHE A 185 8.91 -19.77 11.87
CA PHE A 185 10.20 -20.27 12.34
C PHE A 185 10.13 -21.79 12.56
N LYS A 186 11.20 -22.50 12.20
CA LYS A 186 11.29 -23.97 12.39
C LYS A 186 11.43 -24.38 13.86
N ARG A 187 11.85 -23.45 14.74
CA ARG A 187 12.00 -23.72 16.17
C ARG A 187 10.65 -23.59 16.88
N LYS A 188 10.32 -24.57 17.71
CA LYS A 188 9.19 -24.49 18.63
C LYS A 188 9.55 -23.52 19.76
N PHE A 189 8.69 -22.54 20.00
CA PHE A 189 8.78 -21.67 21.16
C PHE A 189 7.71 -22.11 22.15
N ASP A 190 8.09 -22.39 23.39
CA ASP A 190 7.14 -22.78 24.44
C ASP A 190 6.38 -21.59 25.05
N GLY A 191 6.71 -20.37 24.62
CA GLY A 191 6.15 -19.13 25.13
C GLY A 191 5.59 -18.24 24.03
N GLN A 192 4.53 -17.51 24.37
CA GLN A 192 3.96 -16.47 23.53
C GLN A 192 4.40 -15.08 24.04
N THR A 193 5.02 -14.29 23.16
CA THR A 193 5.37 -12.89 23.45
C THR A 193 4.59 -11.97 22.55
N VAL A 194 3.81 -11.06 23.14
CA VAL A 194 3.06 -10.03 22.41
C VAL A 194 3.70 -8.67 22.68
N VAL A 195 4.32 -8.10 21.66
CA VAL A 195 4.90 -6.75 21.73
C VAL A 195 3.90 -5.75 21.16
N LEU A 196 3.34 -4.92 22.03
CA LEU A 196 2.44 -3.85 21.63
C LEU A 196 3.19 -2.52 21.62
N ARG A 197 2.99 -1.71 20.58
CA ARG A 197 3.38 -0.30 20.64
C ARG A 197 2.61 0.34 21.80
N LYS A 198 3.31 1.14 22.61
CA LYS A 198 2.72 1.88 23.74
C LYS A 198 1.69 2.88 23.20
N ALA A 199 0.43 2.44 23.09
CA ALA A 199 -0.66 3.27 22.62
C ALA A 199 -1.23 4.06 23.81
N LYS A 200 -1.44 5.37 23.63
CA LYS A 200 -2.11 6.24 24.62
C LYS A 200 -3.58 5.86 24.89
N ILE A 201 -4.15 4.90 24.14
CA ILE A 201 -5.60 4.65 24.04
C ILE A 201 -5.98 3.19 24.34
N LEU A 202 -5.11 2.39 24.99
CA LEU A 202 -5.46 1.00 25.37
C LEU A 202 -5.94 0.88 26.81
N ASN A 203 -6.97 0.04 26.99
CA ASN A 203 -7.68 -0.22 28.24
C ASN A 203 -6.71 -0.81 29.30
N PRO A 204 -6.47 -0.14 30.45
CA PRO A 204 -5.45 -0.55 31.42
C PRO A 204 -5.66 -1.96 32.00
N LYS A 205 -6.91 -2.45 32.03
CA LYS A 205 -7.26 -3.81 32.50
C LYS A 205 -6.68 -4.93 31.63
N ALA A 206 -6.35 -4.65 30.37
CA ALA A 206 -5.78 -5.62 29.43
C ALA A 206 -4.30 -5.93 29.67
N ILE A 207 -3.58 -5.04 30.38
CA ILE A 207 -2.14 -5.11 30.65
C ILE A 207 -1.84 -5.91 31.93
N LEU A 208 -2.84 -6.14 32.80
CA LEU A 208 -2.64 -6.73 34.12
C LEU A 208 -2.05 -8.15 34.13
N ASN A 209 -2.31 -8.95 33.09
CA ASN A 209 -1.79 -10.33 33.00
C ASN A 209 -0.61 -10.48 32.02
N MET A 210 -0.08 -9.38 31.48
CA MET A 210 1.06 -9.42 30.58
C MET A 210 2.33 -9.07 31.33
N LYS A 211 3.29 -10.00 31.40
CA LYS A 211 4.63 -9.70 31.89
C LYS A 211 5.28 -8.71 30.93
N LYS A 212 5.56 -7.49 31.40
CA LYS A 212 6.32 -6.51 30.62
C LYS A 212 7.74 -7.05 30.44
N VAL A 213 8.09 -7.37 29.20
CA VAL A 213 9.48 -7.68 28.83
C VAL A 213 10.09 -6.37 28.36
N GLY A 214 11.10 -5.88 29.09
CA GLY A 214 11.91 -4.78 28.61
C GLY A 214 12.74 -5.25 27.43
N LEU A 215 12.66 -4.54 26.29
CA LEU A 215 13.70 -4.66 25.28
C LEU A 215 14.96 -4.06 25.88
N VAL A 216 15.89 -4.92 26.30
CA VAL A 216 17.22 -4.45 26.69
C VAL A 216 17.87 -3.97 25.40
N ALA A 217 18.02 -2.65 25.27
CA ALA A 217 18.77 -2.06 24.19
C ALA A 217 20.26 -2.35 24.41
N HIS A 218 20.71 -3.57 24.13
CA HIS A 218 22.12 -3.85 23.93
C HIS A 218 22.52 -3.34 22.54
N LEU A 219 22.52 -2.01 22.37
CA LEU A 219 23.41 -1.36 21.42
C LEU A 219 24.76 -1.24 22.12
N GLN A 220 25.44 -2.38 22.23
CA GLN A 220 26.83 -2.40 22.65
C GLN A 220 27.63 -2.00 21.40
N ALA A 221 27.94 -0.72 21.30
CA ALA A 221 28.91 -0.21 20.34
C ALA A 221 30.20 -1.02 20.53
N CYS A 222 30.60 -1.79 19.51
CA CYS A 222 31.93 -2.39 19.44
C CYS A 222 32.96 -1.25 19.44
N PRO A 223 33.84 -1.13 20.44
CA PRO A 223 35.00 -0.28 20.30
C PRO A 223 35.99 -0.98 19.38
N HIS A 224 36.21 -0.37 18.22
CA HIS A 224 37.27 -0.73 17.28
C HIS A 224 38.62 -0.63 18.01
N LYS A 225 39.24 -1.77 18.32
CA LYS A 225 40.56 -1.83 18.97
C LYS A 225 41.62 -1.51 17.91
N SER A 226 42.03 -0.25 17.81
CA SER A 226 43.23 0.12 17.07
C SER A 226 44.47 -0.28 17.90
N SER A 227 45.30 -1.10 17.27
CA SER A 227 46.69 -1.38 17.64
C SER A 227 47.41 -0.13 18.14
N ASP A 228 48.04 -0.22 19.32
CA ASP A 228 49.35 0.41 19.45
C ASP A 228 50.30 -0.40 20.32
N LYS A 229 51.53 -0.46 19.82
CA LYS A 229 52.67 -1.22 20.31
C LYS A 229 53.40 -0.40 21.38
N ASN A 230 53.87 -1.07 22.44
CA ASN A 230 55.20 -0.92 23.05
C ASN A 230 55.19 -1.12 24.57
N ALA A 231 56.32 -1.68 25.03
CA ALA A 231 56.83 -1.73 26.41
C ALA A 231 56.25 -2.82 27.33
N CYS A 232 57.01 -3.92 27.50
CA CYS A 232 57.97 -4.04 28.60
C CYS A 232 58.60 -5.45 28.63
N HIS A 233 59.93 -5.45 28.51
CA HIS A 233 60.84 -6.50 28.95
C HIS A 233 60.99 -6.47 30.48
N HIS A 234 61.62 -7.53 31.02
CA HIS A 234 61.93 -7.87 32.42
C HIS A 234 60.81 -8.70 33.08
N SER A 235 61.04 -9.95 33.50
CA SER A 235 62.26 -10.63 33.97
C SER A 235 62.22 -12.12 33.66
#